data_AF-C6XR29-F1
#
_entry.id   AF-C6XR29-F1
#
_cell.length_a   1.000
_cell.length_b   1.000
_cell.length_c   1.000
_cell.angle_alpha   90.00
_cell.angle_beta   90.00
_cell.angle_gamma   90.00
#
_symmetry.space_group_name_H-M   'P 1'
#
loop_
_entity.id
_entity.type
_entity.pdbx_description
1 polymer ?
#
loop_
_entity_poly.entity_id
_entity_poly.type
_entity_poly.pdbx_seq_one_letter_code
_entity_poly.pdbx_strand_id
1 'polypeptide(L)'
;MNTHAYFSQFITLHMQETGLSKVSTVKAMGYSNIAKGLRRLDALLQNDLSLAIALKSEIATAFSISETEVQDAIRESIRLKTQTDWQEYVEHFKPHAIVKTEYNRPQQITIAGLVGASKFKTISLVEQSSPITFVVQVLKVLPEGVPTFGRTVGFYINYAPERCVEFNILGEPVAMDDEAIQVEQVTIKV
;
A
#
# COMPACT_ATOMS: atom_id res chain seq x y z
N MET A 1 3.37 -0.61 22.57
CA MET A 1 4.64 -0.46 21.83
C MET A 1 4.28 -0.14 20.39
N ASN A 2 4.73 0.99 19.84
CA ASN A 2 4.47 1.32 18.43
C ASN A 2 5.28 0.37 17.53
N THR A 3 4.61 -0.62 16.94
CA THR A 3 5.17 -1.63 16.04
C THR A 3 5.69 -1.02 14.72
N HIS A 4 5.32 0.23 14.43
CA HIS A 4 5.53 0.91 13.14
C HIS A 4 6.94 1.48 12.89
N ALA A 5 7.96 1.11 13.68
CA ALA A 5 9.26 1.79 13.62
C ALA A 5 10.47 0.85 13.79
N TYR A 6 10.37 -0.41 13.35
CA TYR A 6 11.49 -1.36 13.46
C TYR A 6 12.80 -0.81 12.86
N PHE A 7 12.75 -0.24 11.64
CA PHE A 7 13.95 0.33 11.03
C PHE A 7 14.49 1.54 11.81
N SER A 8 13.62 2.40 12.32
CA SER A 8 14.06 3.51 13.18
C SER A 8 14.74 3.01 14.46
N GLN A 9 14.24 1.91 15.05
CA GLN A 9 14.84 1.30 16.23
C GLN A 9 16.21 0.72 15.90
N PHE A 10 16.34 0.03 14.77
CA PHE A 10 17.61 -0.45 14.23
C PHE A 10 18.65 0.67 14.10
N ILE A 11 18.28 1.80 13.48
CA ILE A 11 19.16 2.97 13.35
C ILE A 11 19.53 3.54 14.74
N THR A 12 18.54 3.70 15.63
CA THR A 12 18.74 4.26 16.97
C THR A 12 19.67 3.39 17.81
N LEU A 13 19.50 2.06 17.73
CA LEU A 13 20.33 1.09 18.43
C LEU A 13 21.79 1.19 17.97
N HIS A 14 22.05 1.14 16.67
CA HIS A 14 23.43 1.24 16.18
C HIS A 14 24.07 2.60 16.44
N MET A 15 23.31 3.70 16.46
CA MET A 15 23.82 4.99 16.90
C MET A 15 24.25 4.96 18.38
N GLN A 16 23.51 4.26 19.24
CA GLN A 16 23.87 4.08 20.65
C GLN A 16 25.10 3.20 20.82
N GLU A 17 25.16 2.05 20.13
CA GLU A 17 26.28 1.09 20.21
C GLU A 17 27.60 1.69 19.70
N THR A 18 27.54 2.47 18.63
CA THR A 18 28.71 3.17 18.07
C THR A 18 29.05 4.47 18.80
N GLY A 19 28.18 4.94 19.71
CA GLY A 19 28.31 6.23 20.37
C GLY A 19 28.23 7.44 19.42
N LEU A 20 27.69 7.27 18.22
CA LEU A 20 27.63 8.32 17.22
C LEU A 20 26.47 9.28 17.51
N SER A 21 26.80 10.58 17.60
CA SER A 21 25.79 11.64 17.55
C SER A 21 25.15 11.72 16.15
N LYS A 22 23.95 12.31 16.02
CA LYS A 22 23.31 12.54 14.71
C LYS A 22 24.25 13.17 13.68
N VAL A 23 25.03 14.18 14.08
CA VAL A 23 25.98 14.87 13.19
C VAL A 23 27.13 13.94 12.80
N SER A 24 27.64 13.14 13.74
CA SER A 24 28.70 12.18 13.49
C SER A 24 28.24 11.04 12.58
N THR A 25 27.02 10.52 12.77
CA THR A 25 26.38 9.53 11.89
C THR A 25 26.26 10.07 10.47
N VAL A 26 25.77 11.29 10.30
CA VAL A 26 25.64 11.93 8.98
C VAL A 26 27.00 12.06 8.27
N LYS A 27 28.05 12.43 9.01
CA LYS A 27 29.41 12.46 8.46
C LYS A 27 29.91 11.07 8.07
N ALA A 28 29.66 10.06 8.91
CA ALA A 28 30.04 8.68 8.65
C ALA A 28 29.29 8.08 7.44
N MET A 29 28.07 8.53 7.17
CA MET A 29 27.31 8.23 5.95
C MET A 29 27.85 8.95 4.69
N GLY A 30 28.91 9.75 4.80
CA GLY A 30 29.57 10.41 3.67
C GLY A 30 28.99 11.75 3.23
N TYR A 31 28.09 12.36 4.03
CA TYR A 31 27.51 13.66 3.66
C TYR A 31 28.48 14.82 3.93
N SER A 32 28.88 15.53 2.86
CA SER A 32 29.57 16.82 2.96
C SER A 32 28.62 17.95 3.40
N ASN A 33 27.35 17.90 2.96
CA ASN A 33 26.31 18.82 3.39
C ASN A 33 25.56 18.25 4.60
N ILE A 34 25.97 18.69 5.81
CA ILE A 34 25.42 18.21 7.08
C ILE A 34 23.91 18.49 7.21
N ALA A 35 23.43 19.65 6.79
CA ALA A 35 22.01 19.98 6.89
C ALA A 35 21.13 19.04 6.04
N LYS A 36 21.59 18.72 4.82
CA LYS A 36 20.92 17.73 3.95
C LYS A 36 20.97 16.33 4.58
N GLY A 37 22.13 15.93 5.10
CA GLY A 37 22.29 14.63 5.72
C GLY A 37 21.45 14.46 6.98
N LEU A 38 21.33 15.49 7.83
CA LEU A 38 20.46 15.46 9.01
C LEU A 38 19.00 15.27 8.62
N ARG A 39 18.51 15.98 7.59
CA ARG A 39 17.16 15.74 7.04
C ARG A 39 16.95 14.30 6.58
N ARG A 40 17.97 13.69 5.97
CA ARG A 40 17.89 12.29 5.51
C ARG A 40 17.88 11.33 6.69
N LEU A 41 18.73 11.56 7.69
CA LEU A 41 18.74 10.77 8.93
C LEU A 41 17.40 10.88 9.68
N ASP A 42 16.83 12.09 9.79
CA ASP A 42 15.52 12.27 10.42
C ASP A 42 14.41 11.54 9.65
N ALA A 43 14.46 11.50 8.32
CA ALA A 43 13.52 10.70 7.52
C ALA A 43 13.68 9.18 7.76
N LEU A 44 14.92 8.68 7.91
CA LEU A 44 15.17 7.28 8.28
C LEU A 44 14.63 6.96 9.68
N LEU A 45 14.81 7.88 10.65
CA LEU A 45 14.22 7.78 11.98
C LEU A 45 12.68 7.92 11.99
N GLN A 46 12.11 8.45 10.92
CA GLN A 46 10.66 8.46 10.67
C GLN A 46 10.21 7.24 9.84
N ASN A 47 11.06 6.22 9.73
CA ASN A 47 10.76 4.95 9.06
C ASN A 47 10.52 5.10 7.54
N ASP A 48 11.20 6.03 6.86
CA ASP A 48 11.21 6.13 5.40
C ASP A 48 12.00 4.97 4.77
N LEU A 49 11.29 3.85 4.52
CA LEU A 49 11.88 2.62 3.99
C LEU A 49 12.36 2.76 2.54
N SER A 50 11.75 3.63 1.74
CA SER A 50 12.22 3.91 0.37
C SER A 50 13.58 4.59 0.41
N LEU A 51 13.77 5.53 1.33
CA LEU A 51 15.07 6.16 1.55
C LEU A 51 16.08 5.18 2.16
N ALA A 52 15.65 4.30 3.07
CA ALA A 52 16.53 3.26 3.63
C ALA A 52 17.10 2.33 2.56
N ILE A 53 16.27 1.92 1.59
CA ILE A 53 16.70 1.12 0.43
C ILE A 53 17.74 1.90 -0.39
N ALA A 54 17.48 3.20 -0.63
CA ALA A 54 18.38 4.03 -1.43
C ALA A 54 19.71 4.34 -0.75
N LEU A 55 19.78 4.34 0.59
CA LEU A 55 20.97 4.68 1.38
C LEU A 55 21.62 3.47 2.08
N LYS A 56 21.29 2.25 1.65
CA LYS A 56 21.70 1.03 2.33
C LYS A 56 23.21 0.93 2.54
N SER A 57 24.00 1.25 1.52
CA SER A 57 25.47 1.13 1.56
C SER A 57 26.09 2.18 2.51
N GLU A 58 25.55 3.39 2.49
CA GLU A 58 25.97 4.49 3.35
C GLU A 58 25.64 4.21 4.82
N ILE A 59 24.48 3.60 5.09
CA ILE A 59 24.08 3.16 6.44
C ILE A 59 25.02 2.07 6.93
N ALA A 60 25.29 1.05 6.11
CA ALA A 60 26.20 -0.04 6.45
C ALA A 60 27.61 0.48 6.78
N THR A 61 28.11 1.40 5.94
CA THR A 61 29.40 2.08 6.14
C THR A 61 29.44 2.88 7.44
N ALA A 62 28.40 3.67 7.71
CA ALA A 62 28.35 4.53 8.89
C ALA A 62 28.39 3.76 10.21
N PHE A 63 27.79 2.57 10.25
CA PHE A 63 27.73 1.73 11.45
C PHE A 63 28.75 0.59 11.46
N SER A 64 29.61 0.50 10.44
CA SER A 64 30.60 -0.60 10.28
C SER A 64 29.95 -1.99 10.31
N ILE A 65 28.76 -2.12 9.72
CA ILE A 65 28.00 -3.36 9.61
C ILE A 65 27.90 -3.82 8.15
N SER A 66 27.39 -5.02 7.91
CA SER A 66 27.20 -5.51 6.55
C SER A 66 25.97 -4.88 5.87
N GLU A 67 26.01 -4.73 4.55
CA GLU A 67 24.80 -4.33 3.79
C GLU A 67 23.66 -5.34 3.93
N THR A 68 23.98 -6.61 4.14
CA THR A 68 23.00 -7.68 4.35
C THR A 68 22.20 -7.44 5.63
N GLU A 69 22.86 -7.03 6.71
CA GLU A 69 22.20 -6.72 7.98
C GLU A 69 21.23 -5.54 7.85
N VAL A 70 21.62 -4.48 7.14
CA VAL A 70 20.72 -3.37 6.82
C VAL A 70 19.55 -3.84 5.94
N GLN A 71 19.83 -4.67 4.93
CA GLN A 71 18.82 -5.23 4.04
C GLN A 71 17.78 -6.06 4.82
N ASP A 72 18.21 -6.87 5.77
CA ASP A 72 17.34 -7.70 6.59
C ASP A 72 16.49 -6.85 7.54
N ALA A 73 17.06 -5.79 8.11
CA ALA A 73 16.29 -4.83 8.90
C ALA A 73 15.20 -4.11 8.06
N ILE A 74 15.51 -3.76 6.81
CA ILE A 74 14.53 -3.19 5.87
C ILE A 74 13.43 -4.21 5.57
N ARG A 75 13.79 -5.45 5.22
CA ARG A 75 12.83 -6.52 4.91
C ARG A 75 11.89 -6.79 6.09
N GLU A 76 12.43 -6.88 7.29
CA GLU A 76 11.63 -7.10 8.49
C GLU A 76 10.69 -5.93 8.77
N SER A 77 11.14 -4.70 8.54
CA SER A 77 10.29 -3.51 8.66
C SER A 77 9.15 -3.51 7.65
N ILE A 78 9.42 -3.91 6.40
CA ILE A 78 8.38 -4.08 5.38
C ILE A 78 7.41 -5.17 5.82
N ARG A 79 7.90 -6.32 6.28
CA ARG A 79 7.07 -7.45 6.73
C ARG A 79 6.14 -7.04 7.86
N LEU A 80 6.67 -6.39 8.89
CA LEU A 80 5.90 -5.92 10.04
C LEU A 80 4.87 -4.87 9.63
N LYS A 81 5.26 -3.91 8.78
CA LYS A 81 4.34 -2.92 8.23
C LYS A 81 3.20 -3.59 7.46
N THR A 82 3.51 -4.48 6.52
CA THR A 82 2.49 -5.21 5.74
C THR A 82 1.57 -6.02 6.66
N GLN A 83 2.10 -6.65 7.71
CA GLN A 83 1.31 -7.41 8.67
C GLN A 83 0.36 -6.50 9.46
N THR A 84 0.82 -5.34 9.91
CA THR A 84 -0.02 -4.38 10.63
C THR A 84 -1.05 -3.75 9.70
N ASP A 85 -0.65 -3.31 8.51
CA ASP A 85 -1.55 -2.78 7.50
C ASP A 85 -2.64 -3.82 7.13
N TRP A 86 -2.28 -5.10 7.05
CA TRP A 86 -3.24 -6.20 6.84
C TRP A 86 -4.19 -6.37 8.03
N GLN A 87 -3.69 -6.35 9.27
CA GLN A 87 -4.52 -6.44 10.46
C GLN A 87 -5.51 -5.27 10.54
N GLU A 88 -5.04 -4.05 10.32
CA GLU A 88 -5.88 -2.85 10.27
C GLU A 88 -6.93 -2.95 9.15
N TYR A 89 -6.54 -3.45 7.98
CA TYR A 89 -7.46 -3.69 6.87
C TYR A 89 -8.54 -4.71 7.23
N VAL A 90 -8.18 -5.83 7.85
CA VAL A 90 -9.13 -6.87 8.28
C VAL A 90 -10.08 -6.33 9.36
N GLU A 91 -9.56 -5.61 10.36
CA GLU A 91 -10.36 -5.04 11.45
C GLU A 91 -11.37 -4.00 10.96
N HIS A 92 -10.99 -3.20 9.96
CA HIS A 92 -11.84 -2.14 9.41
C HIS A 92 -12.50 -2.55 8.09
N PHE A 93 -12.46 -3.83 7.74
CA PHE A 93 -13.00 -4.30 6.48
C PHE A 93 -14.50 -4.03 6.40
N LYS A 94 -14.91 -3.41 5.29
CA LYS A 94 -16.32 -3.20 4.95
C LYS A 94 -16.59 -3.83 3.60
N PRO A 95 -17.63 -4.68 3.47
CA PRO A 95 -18.03 -5.17 2.17
C PRO A 95 -18.26 -4.03 1.18
N HIS A 96 -17.66 -4.14 0.01
CA HIS A 96 -17.75 -3.12 -1.02
C HIS A 96 -17.64 -3.77 -2.39
N ALA A 97 -18.13 -3.05 -3.40
CA ALA A 97 -18.00 -3.49 -4.78
C ALA A 97 -17.02 -2.60 -5.54
N ILE A 98 -16.33 -3.19 -6.51
CA ILE A 98 -15.40 -2.51 -7.40
C ILE A 98 -15.88 -2.66 -8.83
N VAL A 99 -16.06 -1.55 -9.53
CA VAL A 99 -16.46 -1.53 -10.93
C VAL A 99 -15.31 -2.05 -11.79
N LYS A 100 -15.60 -3.09 -12.60
CA LYS A 100 -14.69 -3.61 -13.61
C LYS A 100 -14.94 -2.85 -14.91
N THR A 101 -13.88 -2.30 -15.47
CA THR A 101 -13.93 -1.42 -16.64
C THR A 101 -13.07 -1.97 -17.77
N GLU A 102 -13.26 -1.47 -18.99
CA GLU A 102 -12.43 -1.82 -20.15
C GLU A 102 -10.93 -1.62 -19.89
N TYR A 103 -10.57 -0.58 -19.14
CA TYR A 103 -9.19 -0.28 -18.79
C TYR A 103 -8.96 -0.46 -17.29
N ASN A 104 -7.89 -1.17 -16.95
CA ASN A 104 -7.43 -1.30 -15.56
C ASN A 104 -6.64 -0.08 -15.09
N ARG A 105 -6.01 0.63 -16.04
CA ARG A 105 -5.28 1.88 -15.80
C ARG A 105 -6.00 3.02 -16.52
N PRO A 106 -6.03 4.22 -15.92
CA PRO A 106 -6.66 5.35 -16.57
C PRO A 106 -5.88 5.71 -17.84
N GLN A 107 -6.58 5.92 -18.96
CA GLN A 107 -5.93 6.35 -20.21
C GLN A 107 -5.37 7.78 -20.12
N GLN A 108 -5.90 8.58 -19.19
CA GLN A 108 -5.46 9.95 -18.93
C GLN A 108 -5.07 10.10 -17.46
N ILE A 109 -3.86 9.65 -17.12
CA ILE A 109 -3.36 9.61 -15.73
C ILE A 109 -3.45 10.98 -15.05
N THR A 110 -3.07 12.05 -15.74
CA THR A 110 -3.12 13.42 -15.19
C THR A 110 -4.53 13.84 -14.80
N ILE A 111 -5.51 13.59 -15.68
CA ILE A 111 -6.92 13.91 -15.41
C ILE A 111 -7.45 13.01 -14.30
N ALA A 112 -7.12 11.72 -14.33
CA ALA A 112 -7.52 10.77 -13.29
C ALA A 112 -7.04 11.19 -11.91
N GLY A 113 -5.80 11.69 -11.80
CA GLY A 113 -5.27 12.27 -10.55
C GLY A 113 -6.01 13.52 -10.11
N LEU A 114 -6.29 14.44 -11.05
CA LEU A 114 -6.99 15.70 -10.75
C LEU A 114 -8.42 15.48 -10.22
N VAL A 115 -9.16 14.56 -10.83
CA VAL A 115 -10.57 14.30 -10.48
C VAL A 115 -10.75 13.21 -9.42
N GLY A 116 -9.65 12.58 -8.98
CA GLY A 116 -9.71 11.44 -8.08
C GLY A 116 -10.48 10.24 -8.66
N ALA A 117 -10.22 9.91 -9.93
CA ALA A 117 -11.04 8.99 -10.72
C ALA A 117 -11.19 7.60 -10.10
N SER A 118 -10.21 7.14 -9.32
CA SER A 118 -10.26 5.87 -8.59
C SER A 118 -11.44 5.77 -7.61
N LYS A 119 -11.92 6.90 -7.07
CA LYS A 119 -13.08 6.94 -6.17
C LYS A 119 -14.36 6.48 -6.87
N PHE A 120 -14.48 6.74 -8.17
CA PHE A 120 -15.64 6.33 -8.97
C PHE A 120 -15.67 4.83 -9.29
N LYS A 121 -14.60 4.09 -8.97
CA LYS A 121 -14.57 2.63 -9.12
C LYS A 121 -15.13 1.89 -7.90
N THR A 122 -15.42 2.56 -6.79
CA THR A 122 -15.88 1.89 -5.57
C THR A 122 -17.35 2.19 -5.32
N ILE A 123 -18.12 1.15 -5.03
CA ILE A 123 -19.51 1.24 -4.61
C ILE A 123 -19.60 0.73 -3.17
N SER A 124 -20.03 1.60 -2.26
CA SER A 124 -20.28 1.23 -0.87
C SER A 124 -21.57 0.41 -0.77
N LEU A 125 -21.50 -0.71 -0.06
CA LEU A 125 -22.66 -1.55 0.23
C LEU A 125 -23.25 -1.18 1.58
N VAL A 126 -24.55 -1.41 1.74
CA VAL A 126 -25.24 -1.15 3.01
C VAL A 126 -24.74 -2.14 4.06
N GLU A 127 -24.10 -1.61 5.10
CA GLU A 127 -23.61 -2.39 6.23
C GLU A 127 -24.76 -3.19 6.88
N GLN A 128 -24.46 -4.38 7.40
CA GLN A 128 -25.41 -5.30 8.05
C GLN A 128 -26.52 -5.88 7.15
N SER A 129 -26.59 -5.50 5.87
CA SER A 129 -27.50 -6.15 4.93
C SER A 129 -27.02 -7.57 4.58
N SER A 130 -27.96 -8.44 4.21
CA SER A 130 -27.62 -9.82 3.85
C SER A 130 -26.75 -9.86 2.59
N PRO A 131 -25.66 -10.67 2.56
CA PRO A 131 -24.77 -10.79 1.40
C PRO A 131 -25.48 -11.11 0.07
N ILE A 132 -26.61 -11.81 0.14
CA ILE A 132 -27.44 -12.14 -1.04
C ILE A 132 -28.01 -10.88 -1.72
N THR A 133 -28.10 -9.76 -1.00
CA THR A 133 -28.63 -8.49 -1.50
C THR A 133 -27.57 -7.62 -2.17
N PHE A 134 -26.28 -7.92 -2.02
CA PHE A 134 -25.21 -7.05 -2.50
C PHE A 134 -25.21 -6.90 -4.02
N VAL A 135 -25.44 -7.98 -4.77
CA VAL A 135 -25.57 -7.92 -6.24
C VAL A 135 -26.67 -6.95 -6.65
N VAL A 136 -27.83 -7.03 -6.01
CA VAL A 136 -28.97 -6.13 -6.27
C VAL A 136 -28.63 -4.68 -5.93
N GLN A 137 -27.88 -4.44 -4.85
CA GLN A 137 -27.42 -3.10 -4.48
C GLN A 137 -26.48 -2.53 -5.54
N VAL A 138 -25.51 -3.32 -6.02
CA VAL A 138 -24.58 -2.90 -7.06
C VAL A 138 -25.31 -2.58 -8.36
N LEU A 139 -26.17 -3.49 -8.85
CA LEU A 139 -26.88 -3.30 -10.11
C LEU A 139 -27.77 -2.04 -10.12
N LYS A 140 -28.27 -1.59 -8.97
CA LYS A 140 -29.06 -0.35 -8.87
C LYS A 140 -28.26 0.92 -9.14
N VAL A 141 -26.94 0.89 -8.91
CA VAL A 141 -26.06 2.08 -8.98
C VAL A 141 -24.86 1.86 -9.88
N LEU A 142 -24.82 0.74 -10.63
CA LEU A 142 -23.71 0.40 -11.50
C LEU A 142 -23.62 1.44 -12.62
N PRO A 143 -22.51 2.18 -12.74
CA PRO A 143 -22.37 3.18 -13.78
C PRO A 143 -22.16 2.50 -15.13
N GLU A 144 -22.59 3.14 -16.22
CA GLU A 144 -22.30 2.68 -17.59
C GLU A 144 -20.80 2.73 -17.92
N GLY A 145 -20.06 3.62 -17.26
CA GLY A 145 -18.62 3.76 -17.38
C GLY A 145 -18.02 4.63 -16.30
N VAL A 146 -16.70 4.57 -16.18
CA VAL A 146 -15.95 5.32 -15.17
C VAL A 146 -15.02 6.29 -15.89
N PRO A 147 -14.98 7.59 -15.50
CA PRO A 147 -14.11 8.58 -16.13
C PRO A 147 -12.68 8.08 -16.23
N THR A 148 -12.07 8.21 -17.41
CA THR A 148 -10.69 7.75 -17.75
C THR A 148 -10.46 6.24 -17.78
N PHE A 149 -11.40 5.41 -17.33
CA PHE A 149 -11.29 3.94 -17.27
C PHE A 149 -12.17 3.21 -18.31
N GLY A 150 -13.04 3.93 -19.03
CA GLY A 150 -13.85 3.37 -20.11
C GLY A 150 -15.19 2.82 -19.63
N ARG A 151 -15.82 1.97 -20.45
CA ARG A 151 -17.12 1.37 -20.14
C ARG A 151 -17.01 0.33 -19.03
N THR A 152 -18.09 0.17 -18.29
CA THR A 152 -18.25 -0.89 -17.31
C THR A 152 -18.47 -2.21 -18.02
N VAL A 153 -17.70 -3.23 -17.64
CA VAL A 153 -17.78 -4.60 -18.20
C VAL A 153 -18.19 -5.64 -17.15
N GLY A 154 -18.29 -5.23 -15.89
CA GLY A 154 -18.71 -6.08 -14.77
C GLY A 154 -18.38 -5.40 -13.44
N PHE A 155 -18.35 -6.19 -12.38
CA PHE A 155 -17.95 -5.71 -11.06
C PHE A 155 -17.47 -6.85 -10.17
N TYR A 156 -16.70 -6.50 -9.15
CA TYR A 156 -16.28 -7.38 -8.07
C TYR A 156 -17.08 -7.03 -6.83
N ILE A 157 -17.43 -8.02 -6.02
CA ILE A 157 -17.92 -7.81 -4.65
C ILE A 157 -16.92 -8.45 -3.69
N ASN A 158 -16.30 -7.61 -2.87
CA ASN A 158 -15.48 -8.05 -1.75
C ASN A 158 -16.41 -8.31 -0.58
N TYR A 159 -16.61 -9.58 -0.24
CA TYR A 159 -17.46 -10.01 0.88
C TYR A 159 -16.68 -10.07 2.19
N ALA A 160 -15.39 -10.42 2.10
CA ALA A 160 -14.43 -10.49 3.20
C ALA A 160 -13.02 -10.18 2.64
N PRO A 161 -12.01 -9.91 3.49
CA PRO A 161 -10.62 -9.73 3.05
C PRO A 161 -10.10 -10.87 2.17
N GLU A 162 -10.55 -12.09 2.43
CA GLU A 162 -10.19 -13.35 1.77
C GLU A 162 -11.30 -13.89 0.84
N ARG A 163 -12.26 -13.04 0.45
CA ARG A 163 -13.38 -13.48 -0.39
C ARG A 163 -13.88 -12.40 -1.33
N CYS A 164 -13.65 -12.62 -2.62
CA CYS A 164 -14.17 -11.83 -3.71
C CYS A 164 -14.95 -12.69 -4.71
N VAL A 165 -16.00 -12.14 -5.30
CA VAL A 165 -16.70 -12.74 -6.44
C VAL A 165 -16.79 -11.73 -7.56
N GLU A 166 -16.40 -12.13 -8.76
CA GLU A 166 -16.59 -11.37 -9.99
C GLU A 166 -17.98 -11.65 -10.56
N PHE A 167 -18.65 -10.59 -11.00
CA PHE A 167 -19.93 -10.64 -11.69
C PHE A 167 -19.86 -9.91 -13.03
N ASN A 168 -20.64 -10.40 -13.99
CA ASN A 168 -20.88 -9.67 -15.23
C ASN A 168 -21.87 -8.51 -15.01
N ILE A 169 -22.13 -7.72 -16.05
CA ILE A 169 -23.07 -6.58 -15.99
C ILE A 169 -24.54 -6.97 -15.68
N LEU A 170 -24.88 -8.26 -15.80
CA LEU A 170 -26.20 -8.78 -15.47
C LEU A 170 -26.28 -9.28 -14.02
N GLY A 171 -25.17 -9.28 -13.28
CA GLY A 171 -25.08 -9.77 -11.91
C GLY A 171 -24.94 -11.29 -11.81
N GLU A 172 -24.54 -11.96 -12.89
CA GLU A 172 -24.24 -13.39 -12.88
C GLU A 172 -22.78 -13.61 -12.46
N PRO A 173 -22.49 -14.56 -11.56
CA PRO A 173 -21.14 -14.82 -11.10
C PRO A 173 -20.29 -15.42 -12.24
N VAL A 174 -19.08 -14.89 -12.40
CA VAL A 174 -18.12 -15.28 -13.44
C VAL A 174 -16.94 -16.04 -12.83
N ALA A 175 -16.42 -15.56 -11.70
CA ALA A 175 -15.25 -16.11 -11.03
C ALA A 175 -15.29 -15.82 -9.53
N MET A 176 -14.50 -16.57 -8.77
CA MET A 176 -14.28 -16.36 -7.34
C MET A 176 -12.78 -16.28 -7.09
N ASP A 177 -12.38 -15.37 -6.21
CA ASP A 177 -11.01 -15.18 -5.77
C ASP A 177 -10.94 -15.24 -4.24
N ASP A 178 -9.85 -15.80 -3.74
CA ASP A 178 -9.59 -16.00 -2.30
C ASP A 178 -8.98 -14.74 -1.64
N GLU A 179 -8.99 -13.61 -2.36
CA GLU A 179 -8.52 -12.32 -1.89
C GLU A 179 -9.45 -11.20 -2.39
N ALA A 180 -9.71 -10.22 -1.52
CA ALA A 180 -10.41 -9.01 -1.88
C ALA A 180 -9.62 -8.22 -2.93
N ILE A 181 -10.30 -7.77 -3.98
CA ILE A 181 -9.69 -6.91 -4.99
C ILE A 181 -9.49 -5.52 -4.40
N GLN A 182 -8.29 -4.95 -4.56
CA GLN A 182 -8.03 -3.54 -4.23
C GLN A 182 -8.15 -2.70 -5.50
N VAL A 183 -8.64 -1.46 -5.39
CA VAL A 183 -8.75 -0.54 -6.55
C VAL A 183 -7.38 -0.28 -7.20
N GLU A 184 -6.31 -0.35 -6.42
CA GLU A 184 -4.92 -0.21 -6.88
C GLU A 184 -4.32 -1.52 -7.44
N GLN A 185 -4.88 -2.68 -7.06
CA GLN A 185 -4.42 -4.01 -7.48
C GLN A 185 -5.42 -4.64 -8.46
N VAL A 186 -5.69 -3.99 -9.59
CA VAL A 186 -6.34 -4.71 -10.71
C VAL A 186 -5.24 -5.46 -11.46
N THR A 187 -4.86 -6.61 -10.91
CA THR A 187 -3.85 -7.51 -11.47
C THR A 187 -4.39 -8.22 -12.71
N ILE A 188 -3.56 -8.26 -13.75
CA ILE A 188 -3.83 -8.95 -15.01
C ILE A 188 -3.63 -10.46 -14.77
N LYS A 189 -4.69 -11.27 -14.86
CA LYS A 189 -4.53 -12.69 -15.17
C LYS A 189 -4.38 -12.78 -16.70
N VAL A 190 -3.16 -13.05 -17.17
CA VAL A 190 -2.88 -13.46 -18.56
C VAL A 190 -3.18 -14.94 -18.69
#